data_AF-A0AA95E1D0-F1
#
_entry.id   AF-A0AA95E1D0-F1
#
_cell.length_a   1.000
_cell.length_b   1.000
_cell.length_c   1.000
_cell.angle_alpha   90.00
_cell.angle_beta   90.00
_cell.angle_gamma   90.00
#
_symmetry.space_group_name_H-M   'P 1'
#
loop_
_entity.id
_entity.type
_entity.pdbx_description
1 polymer ?
#
loop_
_entity_poly.entity_id
_entity_poly.type
_entity_poly.pdbx_seq_one_letter_code
_entity_poly.pdbx_strand_id
1 'polypeptide(L)'
;MVNAYIVDAFLSFWLWFILAWLCVSVGSNIKKLNHMTDKALFAYAVEALAKRSIMLSIPFVLTYAFLMYRFGSLLYQANMGGIGAIGLVVIMSVGGVGAIWLKVLLVLIMHSDYVKASQQIDALKKSRDAAPRRMPV
;
A
#
# COMPACT_ATOMS: atom_id res chain seq x y z
N MET A 1 17.33 -2.48 -32.26
CA MET A 1 17.05 -1.25 -31.48
C MET A 1 15.55 -1.01 -31.28
N VAL A 2 14.71 -1.05 -32.33
CA VAL A 2 13.25 -0.83 -32.23
C VAL A 2 12.54 -1.79 -31.25
N ASN A 3 12.90 -3.07 -31.23
CA ASN A 3 12.24 -4.06 -30.36
C ASN A 3 12.45 -3.79 -28.85
N ALA A 4 13.64 -3.32 -28.45
CA ALA A 4 13.94 -3.02 -27.05
C ALA A 4 13.16 -1.80 -26.56
N TYR A 5 13.08 -0.76 -27.40
CA TYR A 5 12.30 0.44 -27.13
C TYR A 5 10.80 0.16 -26.94
N ILE A 6 10.21 -0.69 -27.80
CA ILE A 6 8.79 -1.08 -27.68
C ILE A 6 8.53 -1.82 -26.36
N VAL A 7 9.41 -2.75 -26.00
CA VAL A 7 9.32 -3.47 -24.72
C VAL A 7 9.46 -2.51 -23.54
N ASP A 8 10.37 -1.55 -23.61
CA ASP A 8 10.57 -0.54 -22.56
C ASP A 8 9.38 0.40 -22.41
N ALA A 9 8.78 0.83 -23.52
CA ALA A 9 7.57 1.64 -23.51
C ALA A 9 6.39 0.87 -22.91
N PHE A 10 6.23 -0.41 -23.27
CA PHE A 10 5.21 -1.28 -22.69
C PHE A 10 5.39 -1.50 -21.18
N LEU A 11 6.62 -1.78 -20.72
CA LEU A 11 6.93 -1.92 -19.30
C LEU A 11 6.75 -0.61 -18.52
N SER A 12 7.01 0.53 -19.17
CA SER A 12 6.77 1.85 -18.59
C SER A 12 5.28 2.13 -18.40
N PHE A 13 4.43 1.70 -19.33
CA PHE A 13 2.98 1.75 -19.13
C PHE A 13 2.56 0.98 -17.87
N TRP A 14 3.09 -0.23 -17.66
CA TRP A 14 2.80 -1.02 -16.45
C TRP A 14 3.32 -0.37 -15.18
N LEU A 15 4.49 0.26 -15.22
CA LEU A 15 5.03 1.02 -14.10
C LEU A 15 4.06 2.13 -13.66
N TRP A 16 3.60 2.95 -14.62
CA TRP A 16 2.65 4.04 -14.36
C TRP A 16 1.30 3.51 -13.90
N PHE A 17 0.82 2.41 -14.48
CA PHE A 17 -0.42 1.75 -14.08
C PHE A 17 -0.36 1.26 -12.63
N ILE A 18 0.74 0.59 -12.24
CA ILE A 18 0.94 0.10 -10.87
C ILE A 18 1.00 1.28 -9.89
N LEU A 19 1.73 2.36 -10.21
CA LEU A 19 1.81 3.55 -9.38
C LEU A 19 0.45 4.21 -9.17
N ALA A 20 -0.32 4.43 -10.24
CA ALA A 20 -1.66 5.00 -10.16
C ALA A 20 -2.58 4.13 -9.30
N TRP A 21 -2.55 2.81 -9.52
CA TRP A 21 -3.33 1.87 -8.73
C TRP A 21 -2.91 1.83 -7.25
N LEU A 22 -1.61 1.91 -6.95
CA LEU A 22 -1.09 1.98 -5.59
C LEU A 22 -1.59 3.23 -4.86
N CYS A 23 -1.51 4.41 -5.50
CA CYS A 23 -2.00 5.66 -4.93
C CYS A 23 -3.49 5.58 -4.55
N VAL A 24 -4.34 5.08 -5.47
CA VAL A 24 -5.78 4.94 -5.22
C VAL A 24 -6.06 3.89 -4.14
N SER A 25 -5.40 2.73 -4.24
CA SER A 25 -5.67 1.60 -3.35
C SER A 25 -5.20 1.83 -1.92
N VAL A 26 -4.03 2.44 -1.72
CA VAL A 26 -3.52 2.78 -0.38
C VAL A 26 -4.46 3.77 0.29
N GLY A 27 -4.87 4.84 -0.41
CA GLY A 27 -5.83 5.81 0.12
C GLY A 27 -7.17 5.19 0.49
N SER A 28 -7.70 4.29 -0.34
CA SER A 28 -8.93 3.55 -0.04
C SER A 28 -8.80 2.65 1.19
N ASN A 29 -7.69 1.91 1.30
CA ASN A 29 -7.46 0.99 2.42
C ASN A 29 -7.26 1.74 3.75
N ILE A 30 -6.56 2.88 3.75
CA ILE A 30 -6.41 3.73 4.95
C ILE A 30 -7.78 4.22 5.43
N LYS A 31 -8.62 4.72 4.51
CA LYS A 31 -9.98 5.16 4.85
C LYS A 31 -10.82 4.03 5.44
N LYS A 32 -10.77 2.83 4.84
CA LYS A 32 -11.46 1.66 5.38
C LYS A 32 -10.97 1.30 6.78
N LEU A 33 -9.66 1.32 7.01
CA LEU A 33 -9.09 0.97 8.30
C LEU A 33 -9.47 1.96 9.41
N ASN A 34 -9.46 3.25 9.09
CA ASN A 34 -9.86 4.31 10.02
C ASN A 34 -11.33 4.20 10.45
N HIS A 35 -12.18 3.52 9.67
CA HIS A 35 -13.56 3.20 10.04
C HIS A 35 -13.71 1.91 10.84
N MET A 36 -12.71 1.02 10.82
CA MET A 36 -12.81 -0.33 11.40
C MET A 36 -12.00 -0.51 12.69
N THR A 37 -11.10 0.41 13.05
CA THR A 37 -10.12 0.18 14.13
C THR A 37 -9.77 1.47 14.85
N ASP A 38 -9.67 1.40 16.18
CA ASP A 38 -9.17 2.48 17.02
C ASP A 38 -7.67 2.73 16.75
N LYS A 39 -7.20 3.98 16.89
CA LYS A 39 -5.81 4.38 16.61
C LYS A 39 -4.80 3.60 17.44
N ALA A 40 -5.14 3.26 18.68
CA ALA A 40 -4.25 2.49 19.56
C ALA A 40 -4.07 1.04 19.08
N LEU A 41 -5.17 0.39 18.68
CA LEU A 41 -5.15 -0.97 18.13
C LEU A 41 -4.43 -1.01 16.78
N PHE A 42 -4.59 0.04 15.96
CA PHE A 42 -3.86 0.17 14.71
C PHE A 42 -2.34 0.25 14.92
N ALA A 43 -1.88 1.08 15.86
CA ALA A 43 -0.46 1.22 16.15
C ALA A 43 0.17 -0.11 16.59
N TYR A 44 -0.54 -0.85 17.45
CA TYR A 44 -0.10 -2.18 17.89
C TYR A 44 -0.08 -3.21 16.75
N ALA A 45 -1.12 -3.22 15.90
CA ALA A 45 -1.17 -4.11 14.74
C ALA A 45 -0.06 -3.79 13.72
N VAL A 46 0.28 -2.51 13.54
CA VAL A 46 1.42 -2.09 12.72
C VAL A 46 2.72 -2.63 13.28
N GLU A 47 2.99 -2.45 14.58
CA GLU A 47 4.21 -2.92 15.22
C GLU A 47 4.36 -4.45 15.09
N ALA A 48 3.29 -5.20 15.34
CA ALA A 48 3.30 -6.65 15.26
C ALA A 48 3.48 -7.19 13.82
N LEU A 49 2.91 -6.51 12.82
CA LEU A 49 2.88 -6.99 11.43
C LEU A 49 3.92 -6.34 10.52
N ALA A 50 4.61 -5.27 10.95
CA ALA A 50 5.58 -4.54 10.13
C ALA A 50 6.72 -5.45 9.61
N LYS A 51 7.29 -6.29 10.48
CA LYS A 51 8.38 -7.20 10.06
C LYS A 51 7.90 -8.21 9.02
N ARG A 52 6.70 -8.73 9.18
CA ARG A 52 6.09 -9.69 8.26
C ARG A 52 5.69 -9.03 6.94
N SER A 53 5.21 -7.79 6.99
CA SER A 53 4.84 -7.03 5.79
C SER A 53 6.08 -6.69 4.94
N ILE A 54 7.21 -6.36 5.56
CA ILE A 54 8.48 -6.17 4.85
C ILE A 54 8.84 -7.43 4.07
N MET A 55 8.87 -8.59 4.73
CA MET A 55 9.25 -9.85 4.09
C MET A 55 8.31 -10.24 2.94
N LEU A 56 7.01 -10.04 3.11
CA LEU A 56 6.02 -10.28 2.06
C LEU A 56 6.06 -9.26 0.91
N SER A 57 6.58 -8.05 1.16
CA SER A 57 6.69 -7.01 0.13
C SER A 57 7.87 -7.23 -0.83
N ILE A 58 8.89 -8.02 -0.44
CA ILE A 58 10.12 -8.26 -1.23
C ILE A 58 9.84 -8.62 -2.70
N PRO A 59 9.03 -9.63 -3.06
CA PRO A 59 8.82 -10.00 -4.46
C PRO A 59 8.16 -8.87 -5.27
N PHE A 60 7.27 -8.09 -4.66
CA PHE A 60 6.62 -6.94 -5.30
C PHE A 60 7.61 -5.78 -5.48
N VAL A 61 8.47 -5.54 -4.49
CA VAL A 61 9.54 -4.55 -4.56
C VAL A 61 10.55 -4.90 -5.65
N LEU A 62 10.93 -6.18 -5.79
CA LEU A 62 11.82 -6.64 -6.86
C LEU A 62 11.21 -6.45 -8.25
N THR A 63 9.92 -6.78 -8.39
CA THR A 63 9.17 -6.55 -9.65
C THR A 63 9.12 -5.06 -9.99
N TYR A 64 8.87 -4.22 -8.99
CA TYR A 64 8.86 -2.76 -9.15
C TYR A 64 10.24 -2.20 -9.50
N ALA A 65 11.29 -2.67 -8.84
CA ALA A 65 12.67 -2.28 -9.13
C ALA A 65 13.07 -2.65 -10.56
N PHE A 66 12.65 -3.82 -11.07
CA PHE A 66 12.85 -4.19 -12.46
C PHE A 66 12.15 -3.21 -13.43
N LEU A 67 10.90 -2.85 -13.16
CA LEU A 67 10.18 -1.86 -13.97
C LEU A 67 10.85 -0.47 -13.94
N MET A 68 11.31 -0.03 -12.78
CA MET A 68 12.05 1.23 -12.62
C MET A 68 13.38 1.21 -13.39
N TYR A 69 14.11 0.08 -13.36
CA TYR A 69 15.34 -0.08 -14.13
C TYR A 69 15.07 0.03 -15.64
N ARG A 70 14.02 -0.61 -16.15
CA ARG A 70 13.63 -0.53 -17.57
C ARG A 70 13.16 0.87 -17.95
N PHE A 71 12.43 1.56 -17.07
CA PHE A 71 12.06 2.96 -17.25
C PHE A 71 13.30 3.88 -17.30
N GLY A 72 14.29 3.66 -16.44
CA GLY A 72 15.57 4.39 -16.50
C GLY A 72 16.31 4.17 -17.83
N SER A 73 16.30 2.93 -18.35
CA SER A 73 16.85 2.63 -19.68
C SER A 73 16.10 3.37 -20.78
N LEU A 74 14.76 3.45 -20.71
CA LEU A 74 13.94 4.20 -21.66
C LEU A 74 14.28 5.69 -21.65
N LEU A 75 14.42 6.29 -20.47
CA LEU A 75 14.77 7.70 -20.31
C LEU A 75 16.14 8.02 -20.93
N TYR A 76 17.11 7.12 -20.74
CA TYR A 76 18.42 7.24 -21.38
C TYR A 76 18.33 7.15 -22.91
N GLN A 77 17.59 6.17 -23.44
CA GLN A 77 17.36 6.01 -24.88
C GLN A 77 16.62 7.21 -25.50
N ALA A 78 15.72 7.84 -24.75
CA ALA A 78 14.96 9.02 -25.18
C ALA A 78 15.75 10.34 -25.04
N ASN A 79 17.04 10.30 -24.65
CA ASN A 79 17.85 11.48 -24.31
C ASN A 79 17.23 12.38 -23.23
N MET A 80 16.38 11.83 -22.35
CA MET A 80 15.72 12.53 -21.26
C MET A 80 16.53 12.40 -19.96
N GLY A 81 17.86 12.55 -20.02
CA GLY A 81 18.77 12.39 -18.87
C GLY A 81 18.92 13.61 -17.96
N GLY A 82 18.08 14.62 -18.09
CA GLY A 82 18.18 15.86 -17.31
C GLY A 82 17.86 15.68 -15.82
N ILE A 83 18.22 16.69 -15.02
CA ILE A 83 17.97 16.72 -13.55
C ILE A 83 16.51 16.41 -13.19
N GLY A 84 15.55 16.90 -13.99
CA GLY A 84 14.12 16.62 -13.77
C GLY A 84 13.75 15.14 -13.89
N ALA A 85 14.37 14.41 -14.82
CA ALA A 85 14.13 12.98 -15.00
C ALA A 85 14.80 12.16 -13.90
N ILE A 86 16.01 12.54 -13.48
CA ILE A 86 16.70 11.90 -12.35
C ILE A 86 15.87 12.08 -11.07
N GLY A 87 15.40 13.31 -10.81
CA GLY A 87 14.52 13.61 -9.67
C GLY A 87 13.23 12.77 -9.70
N LEU A 88 12.60 12.65 -10.86
CA LEU A 88 11.41 11.82 -11.03
C LEU A 88 11.70 10.34 -10.71
N VAL A 89 12.81 9.77 -11.19
CA VAL A 89 13.20 8.39 -10.92
C VAL A 89 13.42 8.15 -9.42
N VAL A 90 14.06 9.09 -8.72
CA VAL A 90 14.28 8.99 -7.28
C VAL A 90 12.95 9.03 -6.52
N ILE A 91 12.07 9.98 -6.83
CA ILE A 91 10.76 10.13 -6.18
C ILE A 91 9.90 8.88 -6.41
N MET A 92 9.85 8.39 -7.65
CA MET A 92 9.12 7.16 -7.99
C MET A 92 9.72 5.95 -7.28
N SER A 93 11.05 5.86 -7.14
CA SER A 93 11.69 4.73 -6.47
C SER A 93 11.29 4.68 -4.99
N VAL A 94 11.52 5.77 -4.26
CA VAL A 94 11.24 5.82 -2.81
C VAL A 94 9.74 5.75 -2.55
N GLY A 95 8.95 6.54 -3.27
CA GLY A 95 7.50 6.59 -3.11
C GLY A 95 6.81 5.27 -3.48
N GLY A 96 7.25 4.64 -4.57
CA GLY A 96 6.70 3.36 -5.03
C GLY A 96 7.00 2.21 -4.06
N VAL A 97 8.25 2.09 -3.59
CA VAL A 97 8.63 1.08 -2.60
C VAL A 97 7.85 1.27 -1.30
N GLY A 98 7.75 2.51 -0.81
CA GLY A 98 6.95 2.84 0.36
C GLY A 98 5.47 2.49 0.19
N ALA A 99 4.89 2.80 -0.96
CA ALA A 99 3.48 2.49 -1.26
C ALA A 99 3.21 0.99 -1.36
N ILE A 100 4.12 0.20 -1.94
CA ILE A 100 4.02 -1.26 -2.00
C ILE A 100 4.05 -1.84 -0.59
N TRP A 101 5.03 -1.45 0.21
CA TRP A 101 5.14 -1.90 1.59
C TRP A 101 3.89 -1.54 2.40
N LEU A 102 3.45 -0.28 2.32
CA LEU A 102 2.27 0.20 3.02
C LEU A 102 1.00 -0.54 2.59
N LYS A 103 0.86 -0.86 1.30
CA LYS A 103 -0.26 -1.65 0.81
C LYS A 103 -0.27 -3.06 1.41
N VAL A 104 0.86 -3.75 1.39
CA VAL A 104 0.98 -5.10 1.98
C VAL A 104 0.67 -5.06 3.46
N LEU A 105 1.18 -4.06 4.19
CA LEU A 105 0.89 -3.85 5.60
C LEU A 105 -0.60 -3.62 5.85
N LEU A 106 -1.25 -2.73 5.10
CA LEU A 106 -2.68 -2.45 5.25
C LEU A 106 -3.54 -3.69 4.98
N VAL A 107 -3.21 -4.46 3.95
CA VAL A 107 -3.92 -5.71 3.64
C VAL A 107 -3.75 -6.74 4.77
N LEU A 108 -2.55 -6.87 5.33
CA LEU A 108 -2.29 -7.75 6.48
C LEU A 108 -3.09 -7.32 7.71
N ILE A 109 -3.13 -6.02 8.01
CA ILE A 109 -3.89 -5.52 9.15
C ILE A 109 -5.39 -5.75 8.93
N MET A 110 -5.93 -5.44 7.75
CA MET A 110 -7.34 -5.66 7.42
C MET A 110 -7.80 -7.10 7.61
N HIS A 111 -6.92 -8.08 7.35
CA HIS A 111 -7.25 -9.51 7.46
C HIS A 111 -6.74 -10.14 8.77
N SER A 112 -6.11 -9.35 9.64
CA SER A 112 -5.62 -9.82 10.93
C SER A 112 -6.74 -9.99 11.94
N ASP A 113 -6.50 -10.82 12.95
CA ASP A 113 -7.46 -11.05 14.02
C ASP A 113 -7.66 -9.81 14.91
N TYR A 114 -6.76 -8.82 14.84
CA TYR A 114 -6.89 -7.53 15.52
C TYR A 114 -8.10 -6.72 15.03
N VAL A 115 -8.36 -6.71 13.72
CA VAL A 115 -9.52 -6.00 13.15
C VAL A 115 -10.80 -6.76 13.47
N LYS A 116 -10.77 -8.10 13.46
CA LYS A 116 -11.92 -8.93 13.87
C LYS A 116 -12.27 -8.71 15.35
N ALA A 117 -11.27 -8.64 16.22
CA ALA A 117 -11.46 -8.36 17.64
C ALA A 117 -12.05 -6.97 17.88
N SER A 118 -11.57 -5.94 17.17
CA SER A 118 -12.14 -4.58 17.23
C SER A 118 -13.62 -4.57 16.83
N GLN A 119 -13.97 -5.24 15.73
CA GLN A 119 -15.35 -5.33 15.26
C GLN A 119 -16.26 -6.08 16.25
N GLN A 120 -15.76 -7.13 16.91
CA GLN A 120 -16.50 -7.86 17.95
C GLN A 120 -16.74 -7.00 19.20
N ILE A 121 -15.75 -6.23 19.64
CA ILE A 121 -15.87 -5.33 20.80
C ILE A 121 -16.91 -4.22 20.50
N ASP A 122 -16.86 -3.62 19.31
CA ASP A 122 -17.83 -2.59 18.90
C ASP A 122 -19.25 -3.16 18.78
N ALA A 123 -19.39 -4.37 18.23
CA ALA A 123 -20.69 -5.05 18.15
C ALA A 123 -21.27 -5.35 19.54
N LEU A 124 -20.44 -5.82 20.48
CA LEU A 124 -20.84 -6.06 21.87
C LEU A 124 -21.24 -4.77 22.58
N LYS A 125 -20.48 -3.69 22.39
CA LYS A 125 -20.80 -2.37 22.96
C LYS A 125 -22.13 -1.85 22.43
N LYS A 126 -22.35 -1.92 21.11
CA LYS A 126 -23.60 -1.53 20.48
C LYS A 126 -24.79 -2.37 20.97
N SER A 127 -24.62 -3.67 21.15
CA SER A 127 -25.65 -4.55 21.73
C SER A 127 -25.95 -4.22 23.19
N ARG A 128 -24.94 -3.86 23.97
CA ARG A 128 -25.10 -3.46 25.38
C ARG A 128 -25.86 -2.15 25.51
N ASP A 129 -25.54 -1.17 24.67
CA ASP A 129 -26.16 0.15 24.69
C ASP A 129 -27.60 0.12 24.12
N ALA A 130 -27.90 -0.85 23.25
CA ALA A 130 -29.26 -1.11 22.73
C ALA A 130 -30.14 -1.93 23.69
N ALA A 131 -29.57 -2.53 24.74
CA ALA A 131 -30.35 -3.27 25.73
C ALA A 131 -31.16 -2.29 26.60
N PRO A 132 -32.48 -2.45 26.75
CA PRO A 132 -33.28 -1.57 27.60
C PRO A 132 -32.74 -1.65 29.02
N ARG A 133 -32.36 -0.51 29.59
CA ARG A 133 -32.04 -0.40 31.03
C ARG A 133 -33.26 -0.93 31.77
N ARG A 134 -33.13 -2.10 32.39
CA ARG A 134 -34.16 -2.60 33.31
C ARG A 134 -34.33 -1.51 34.36
N MET A 135 -35.47 -0.84 34.34
CA MET A 135 -35.82 0.11 35.39
C MET A 135 -35.85 -0.69 36.69
N PRO A 136 -35.20 -0.21 37.76
CA PRO A 136 -35.38 -0.82 39.07
C PRO A 136 -36.86 -0.70 39.43
N VAL A 137 -37.50 -1.85 39.66
CA VAL A 137 -38.87 -1.97 40.20
C VAL A 137 -38.81 -1.70 41.69
#